data_AF-A0A7V6C7W0-F1
#
_entry.id   AF-A0A7V6C7W0-F1
#
_cell.length_a   1.000
_cell.length_b   1.000
_cell.length_c   1.000
_cell.angle_alpha   90.00
_cell.angle_beta   90.00
_cell.angle_gamma   90.00
#
_symmetry.space_group_name_H-M   'P 1'
#
loop_
_entity.id
_entity.type
_entity.pdbx_description
1 polymer ?
#
loop_
_entity_poly.entity_id
_entity_poly.type
_entity_poly.pdbx_seq_one_letter_code
_entity_poly.pdbx_strand_id
1 'polypeptide(L)'
;MKPLFSQEMGRGIRIMLLAAPSIFFAACAGDSDSFRPLAGNLICDNVMAGLGCMADGNTVEDYSGAPVLEPVSFINNTVSGNDFGLTGGANLAAVNNIFAETAQVAMKNLTVDSVAACNLFWNNTTDQEDSILDPSESNIFGEDPLLDGEYALMPGSPAIDAGTASFTWLGDVMLDLPASSYTGAAPDIGCAELF
;
A
#
# COMPACT_ATOMS: atom_id res chain seq x y z
N MET A 1 -20.82 14.63 -2.52
CA MET A 1 -20.03 13.39 -2.69
C MET A 1 -19.07 13.59 -3.86
N LYS A 2 -17.79 13.83 -3.54
CA LYS A 2 -16.58 13.81 -4.38
C LYS A 2 -15.41 14.31 -3.49
N PRO A 3 -14.21 13.73 -3.61
CA PRO A 3 -13.46 13.75 -4.87
C PRO A 3 -13.44 12.42 -5.61
N LEU A 4 -13.64 12.49 -6.93
CA LEU A 4 -13.13 11.54 -7.90
C LEU A 4 -11.78 12.12 -8.33
N PHE A 5 -10.69 11.38 -8.16
CA PHE A 5 -9.48 11.63 -8.92
C PHE A 5 -9.12 10.36 -9.68
N SER A 6 -9.44 10.31 -10.97
CA SER A 6 -8.66 9.49 -11.90
C SER A 6 -7.45 10.34 -12.27
N GLN A 7 -6.25 9.97 -11.80
CA GLN A 7 -5.06 10.47 -12.48
C GLN A 7 -4.90 9.66 -13.76
N GLU A 8 -5.18 10.28 -14.92
CA GLU A 8 -4.57 9.82 -16.16
C GLU A 8 -3.08 10.17 -16.08
N MET A 9 -2.27 9.22 -15.63
CA MET A 9 -0.84 9.24 -15.92
C MET A 9 -0.69 8.71 -17.35
N GLY A 10 -0.15 9.56 -18.23
CA GLY A 10 -0.15 9.36 -19.68
C GLY A 10 0.23 7.94 -20.11
N ARG A 11 -0.38 7.50 -21.23
CA ARG A 11 -0.18 6.22 -21.95
C ARG A 11 0.84 5.26 -21.33
N GLY A 12 0.44 4.60 -20.25
CA GLY A 12 1.24 3.51 -19.68
C GLY A 12 0.81 2.99 -18.32
N ILE A 13 -0.05 3.68 -17.58
CA ILE A 13 -0.66 3.12 -16.38
C ILE A 13 -2.17 3.40 -16.44
N ARG A 14 -3.00 2.35 -16.54
CA ARG A 14 -4.46 2.48 -16.43
C ARG A 14 -4.89 2.15 -15.01
N ILE A 15 -4.87 3.15 -14.12
CA ILE A 15 -5.55 3.08 -12.82
C ILE A 15 -7.06 3.21 -13.08
N MET A 16 -7.81 2.11 -12.95
CA MET A 16 -9.27 2.12 -13.14
C MET A 16 -9.98 2.06 -11.78
N LEU A 17 -10.32 3.24 -11.24
CA LEU A 17 -11.11 3.36 -10.00
C LEU A 17 -12.60 3.18 -10.34
N LEU A 18 -13.15 1.97 -10.16
CA LEU A 18 -14.58 1.67 -10.40
C LEU A 18 -15.36 1.73 -9.07
N ALA A 19 -16.26 2.70 -8.93
CA ALA A 19 -17.05 2.88 -7.71
C ALA A 19 -17.98 1.67 -7.39
N ALA A 20 -17.92 1.20 -6.14
CA ALA A 20 -18.74 0.18 -5.46
C ALA A 20 -18.54 -1.28 -5.91
N PRO A 21 -18.90 -2.26 -5.06
CA PRO A 21 -18.05 -2.96 -4.09
C PRO A 21 -16.88 -3.75 -4.74
N SER A 22 -16.24 -3.17 -5.75
CA SER A 22 -15.32 -3.84 -6.67
C SER A 22 -14.22 -2.88 -7.12
N ILE A 23 -13.43 -2.30 -6.20
CA ILE A 23 -12.26 -1.52 -6.62
C ILE A 23 -11.08 -2.46 -6.80
N PHE A 24 -10.63 -2.51 -8.06
CA PHE A 24 -9.54 -3.30 -8.62
C PHE A 24 -8.47 -2.32 -9.11
N PHE A 25 -7.27 -2.37 -8.52
CA PHE A 25 -6.12 -1.65 -9.05
C PHE A 25 -5.19 -2.65 -9.74
N ALA A 26 -5.15 -2.64 -11.07
CA ALA A 26 -4.08 -3.29 -11.83
C ALA A 26 -2.99 -2.26 -12.14
N ALA A 27 -1.81 -2.43 -11.56
CA ALA A 27 -0.59 -1.87 -12.13
C ALA A 27 -0.25 -2.70 -13.39
N CYS A 28 -0.69 -2.25 -14.56
CA CYS A 28 -0.33 -2.82 -15.86
C CYS A 28 0.53 -1.81 -16.63
N ALA A 29 1.63 -2.34 -17.18
CA ALA A 29 2.79 -1.66 -17.73
C ALA A 29 2.54 -0.57 -18.78
N GLY A 30 3.45 0.40 -18.78
CA GLY A 30 3.76 1.22 -19.94
C GLY A 30 4.80 2.29 -19.64
N ASP A 31 5.84 2.23 -20.47
CA ASP A 31 7.03 3.10 -20.53
C ASP A 31 6.71 4.59 -20.34
N SER A 32 6.78 5.06 -19.10
CA SER A 32 6.93 6.50 -18.86
C SER A 32 7.99 6.73 -17.79
N ASP A 33 9.02 7.49 -18.16
CA ASP A 33 10.15 7.96 -17.34
C ASP A 33 9.73 8.89 -16.16
N SER A 34 8.45 8.87 -15.76
CA SER A 34 7.94 9.60 -14.60
C SER A 34 7.05 8.68 -13.77
N PHE A 35 7.67 7.72 -13.10
CA PHE A 35 6.99 6.90 -12.10
C PHE A 35 6.51 7.82 -10.96
N ARG A 36 5.21 7.79 -10.62
CA ARG A 36 4.68 8.45 -9.42
C ARG A 36 4.26 7.38 -8.41
N PRO A 37 4.56 7.57 -7.12
CA PRO A 37 4.15 6.63 -6.09
C PRO A 37 2.62 6.58 -5.98
N LEU A 38 2.08 5.40 -5.72
CA LEU A 38 0.72 5.20 -5.23
C LEU A 38 0.70 5.53 -3.74
N ALA A 39 0.41 6.78 -3.41
CA ALA A 39 0.56 7.27 -2.05
C ALA A 39 -0.63 8.04 -1.49
N GLY A 40 -0.84 7.93 -0.17
CA GLY A 40 -1.85 8.70 0.56
C GLY A 40 -3.29 8.22 0.32
N ASN A 41 -3.51 6.97 -0.08
CA ASN A 41 -4.83 6.47 -0.44
C ASN A 41 -5.49 5.69 0.70
N LEU A 42 -6.80 5.86 0.85
CA LEU A 42 -7.66 4.96 1.62
C LEU A 42 -8.26 3.91 0.66
N ILE A 43 -8.00 2.63 0.94
CA ILE A 43 -8.46 1.48 0.17
C ILE A 43 -9.20 0.54 1.12
N CYS A 44 -10.53 0.66 1.17
CA CYS A 44 -11.32 -0.08 2.15
C CYS A 44 -12.53 -0.82 1.58
N ASP A 45 -12.93 -1.86 2.32
CA ASP A 45 -14.16 -2.64 2.13
C ASP A 45 -14.35 -3.24 0.72
N ASN A 46 -13.26 -3.64 0.07
CA ASN A 46 -13.33 -4.34 -1.20
C ASN A 46 -13.57 -5.83 -0.99
N VAL A 47 -14.51 -6.38 -1.77
CA VAL A 47 -14.84 -7.82 -1.78
C VAL A 47 -13.70 -8.66 -2.40
N MET A 48 -12.62 -8.03 -2.86
CA MET A 48 -11.44 -8.66 -3.47
C MET A 48 -10.15 -8.03 -2.91
N ALA A 49 -9.07 -8.01 -3.69
CA ALA A 49 -7.82 -7.35 -3.31
C ALA A 49 -7.95 -5.81 -3.30
N GLY A 50 -7.31 -5.15 -2.34
CA GLY A 50 -7.17 -3.70 -2.33
C GLY A 50 -6.26 -3.19 -3.45
N LEU A 51 -5.10 -3.84 -3.64
CA LEU A 51 -4.20 -3.65 -4.78
C LEU A 51 -3.75 -5.02 -5.30
N GLY A 52 -3.91 -5.28 -6.60
CA GLY A 52 -3.56 -6.57 -7.21
C GLY A 52 -2.69 -6.42 -8.45
N CYS A 53 -1.53 -7.04 -8.44
CA CYS A 53 -0.66 -7.17 -9.61
C CYS A 53 -1.14 -8.33 -10.48
N MET A 54 -1.39 -8.05 -11.76
CA MET A 54 -1.95 -9.01 -12.71
C MET A 54 -1.03 -9.20 -13.93
N ALA A 55 -0.92 -10.44 -14.41
CA ALA A 55 -0.14 -10.79 -15.59
C ALA A 55 -0.96 -10.69 -16.88
N ASP A 56 -0.27 -10.60 -18.02
CA ASP A 56 -0.80 -10.83 -19.37
C ASP A 56 -1.99 -9.93 -19.78
N GLY A 57 -2.15 -8.77 -19.13
CA GLY A 57 -3.29 -7.89 -19.35
C GLY A 57 -4.64 -8.48 -18.90
N ASN A 58 -4.60 -9.54 -18.07
CA ASN A 58 -5.79 -10.08 -17.43
C ASN A 58 -6.31 -9.09 -16.38
N THR A 59 -7.61 -8.82 -16.40
CA THR A 59 -8.28 -7.91 -15.46
C THR A 59 -9.21 -8.63 -14.48
N VAL A 60 -9.20 -9.96 -14.49
CA VAL A 60 -9.96 -10.78 -13.55
C VAL A 60 -9.04 -11.20 -12.43
N GLU A 61 -9.18 -10.56 -11.27
CA GLU A 61 -8.41 -10.90 -10.05
C GLU A 61 -8.61 -12.37 -9.69
N ASP A 62 -7.50 -13.07 -9.46
CA ASP A 62 -7.46 -14.47 -9.03
C ASP A 62 -6.60 -14.68 -7.78
N TYR A 63 -6.15 -13.58 -7.15
CA TYR A 63 -5.31 -13.56 -5.95
C TYR A 63 -3.94 -14.22 -6.14
N SER A 64 -3.54 -14.46 -7.40
CA SER A 64 -2.26 -15.09 -7.72
C SER A 64 -1.08 -14.18 -7.43
N GLY A 65 -1.27 -12.85 -7.49
CA GLY A 65 -0.22 -11.86 -7.27
C GLY A 65 0.92 -12.01 -8.27
N ALA A 66 0.74 -11.48 -9.48
CA ALA A 66 1.70 -11.64 -10.56
C ALA A 66 3.05 -10.96 -10.29
N PRO A 67 4.18 -11.54 -10.76
CA PRO A 67 5.49 -10.92 -10.68
C PRO A 67 5.63 -9.78 -11.71
N VAL A 68 5.17 -8.59 -11.34
CA VAL A 68 5.34 -7.36 -12.14
C VAL A 68 6.76 -6.83 -11.92
N LEU A 69 7.54 -6.71 -13.00
CA LEU A 69 8.97 -6.31 -12.95
C LEU A 69 9.15 -4.79 -12.96
N GLU A 70 8.13 -4.07 -13.41
CA GLU A 70 8.09 -2.61 -13.38
C GLU A 70 8.10 -2.11 -11.92
N PRO A 71 8.87 -1.07 -11.60
CA PRO A 71 8.90 -0.50 -10.27
C PRO A 71 7.50 -0.04 -9.83
N VAL A 72 7.10 -0.39 -8.61
CA VAL A 72 5.88 0.10 -7.97
C VAL A 72 6.21 0.59 -6.56
N SER A 73 5.94 1.86 -6.25
CA SER A 73 5.99 2.36 -4.87
C SER A 73 4.58 2.52 -4.34
N PHE A 74 4.26 1.79 -3.27
CA PHE A 74 3.00 1.82 -2.54
C PHE A 74 3.25 2.36 -1.14
N ILE A 75 2.98 3.65 -0.94
CA ILE A 75 3.52 4.41 0.21
C ILE A 75 2.41 5.09 0.99
N ASN A 76 2.40 5.02 2.33
CA ASN A 76 1.47 5.81 3.15
C ASN A 76 0.00 5.60 2.72
N ASN A 77 -0.43 4.35 2.57
CA ASN A 77 -1.83 4.02 2.29
C ASN A 77 -2.46 3.34 3.52
N THR A 78 -3.77 3.51 3.69
CA THR A 78 -4.56 2.73 4.66
C THR A 78 -5.40 1.73 3.88
N VAL A 79 -5.14 0.44 4.09
CA VAL A 79 -5.79 -0.69 3.44
C VAL A 79 -6.55 -1.48 4.49
N SER A 80 -7.89 -1.37 4.53
CA SER A 80 -8.69 -1.94 5.63
C SER A 80 -9.95 -2.67 5.17
N GLY A 81 -10.29 -3.81 5.79
CA GLY A 81 -11.56 -4.50 5.53
C GLY A 81 -11.69 -5.16 4.16
N ASN A 82 -10.57 -5.39 3.46
CA ASN A 82 -10.54 -6.04 2.15
C ASN A 82 -10.34 -7.57 2.28
N ASP A 83 -10.74 -8.35 1.27
CA ASP A 83 -10.46 -9.80 1.26
C ASP A 83 -8.95 -10.08 1.23
N PHE A 84 -8.24 -9.36 0.36
CA PHE A 84 -6.77 -9.28 0.34
C PHE A 84 -6.34 -7.82 0.39
N GLY A 85 -5.21 -7.51 1.03
CA GLY A 85 -4.69 -6.14 1.06
C GLY A 85 -3.94 -5.78 -0.22
N LEU A 86 -2.74 -6.34 -0.38
CA LEU A 86 -1.84 -6.19 -1.50
C LEU A 86 -1.41 -7.56 -2.04
N THR A 87 -1.59 -7.82 -3.34
CA THR A 87 -1.15 -9.06 -3.98
C THR A 87 -0.18 -8.79 -5.14
N GLY A 88 0.98 -9.46 -5.11
CA GLY A 88 1.99 -9.50 -6.17
C GLY A 88 2.99 -8.35 -6.20
N GLY A 89 3.81 -8.38 -7.25
CA GLY A 89 4.97 -7.50 -7.44
C GLY A 89 6.30 -8.28 -7.39
N ALA A 90 7.16 -8.02 -8.37
CA ALA A 90 8.55 -8.46 -8.38
C ALA A 90 9.54 -7.29 -8.25
N ASN A 91 9.03 -6.04 -8.24
CA ASN A 91 9.78 -4.80 -8.05
C ASN A 91 8.89 -3.76 -7.34
N LEU A 92 8.34 -4.11 -6.17
CA LEU A 92 7.40 -3.28 -5.41
C LEU A 92 7.95 -2.90 -4.04
N ALA A 93 7.94 -1.61 -3.69
CA ALA A 93 8.21 -1.13 -2.34
C ALA A 93 6.91 -0.74 -1.63
N ALA A 94 6.54 -1.48 -0.57
CA ALA A 94 5.41 -1.18 0.30
C ALA A 94 5.91 -0.53 1.60
N VAL A 95 5.75 0.79 1.75
CA VAL A 95 6.33 1.55 2.86
C VAL A 95 5.30 2.39 3.60
N ASN A 96 5.33 2.41 4.93
CA ASN A 96 4.43 3.23 5.76
C ASN A 96 2.92 2.96 5.55
N ASN A 97 2.52 1.75 5.15
CA ASN A 97 1.10 1.44 4.96
C ASN A 97 0.48 0.81 6.21
N ILE A 98 -0.82 1.05 6.42
CA ILE A 98 -1.64 0.27 7.35
C ILE A 98 -2.33 -0.84 6.54
N PHE A 99 -2.21 -2.08 7.00
CA PHE A 99 -2.99 -3.22 6.55
C PHE A 99 -3.81 -3.76 7.73
N ALA A 100 -5.11 -3.48 7.73
CA ALA A 100 -6.00 -3.83 8.82
C ALA A 100 -7.18 -4.68 8.37
N GLU A 101 -7.66 -5.56 9.24
CA GLU A 101 -8.96 -6.24 9.08
C GLU A 101 -9.13 -6.99 7.75
N THR A 102 -8.03 -7.47 7.16
CA THR A 102 -8.13 -8.21 5.90
C THR A 102 -8.63 -9.63 6.14
N ALA A 103 -9.63 -10.06 5.34
CA ALA A 103 -10.33 -11.31 5.59
C ALA A 103 -9.49 -12.56 5.28
N GLN A 104 -8.50 -12.46 4.39
CA GLN A 104 -7.62 -13.57 4.01
C GLN A 104 -6.13 -13.25 4.25
N VAL A 105 -5.51 -12.43 3.40
CA VAL A 105 -4.08 -12.09 3.50
C VAL A 105 -3.86 -10.60 3.25
N ALA A 106 -3.19 -9.92 4.17
CA ALA A 106 -2.88 -8.50 4.03
C ALA A 106 -1.85 -8.23 2.93
N MET A 107 -0.81 -9.06 2.84
CA MET A 107 0.24 -8.90 1.85
C MET A 107 0.68 -10.24 1.28
N LYS A 108 0.62 -10.43 -0.03
CA LYS A 108 0.91 -11.72 -0.66
C LYS A 108 1.81 -11.55 -1.88
N ASN A 109 2.83 -12.41 -2.02
CA ASN A 109 3.67 -12.52 -3.21
C ASN A 109 4.44 -11.24 -3.60
N LEU A 110 4.93 -10.47 -2.61
CA LEU A 110 5.95 -9.44 -2.87
C LEU A 110 7.32 -10.11 -2.96
N THR A 111 7.78 -10.32 -4.19
CA THR A 111 8.92 -11.20 -4.49
C THR A 111 10.07 -10.47 -5.18
N VAL A 112 11.18 -11.20 -5.42
CA VAL A 112 12.36 -10.76 -6.19
C VAL A 112 12.97 -9.48 -5.61
N ASP A 113 12.76 -8.33 -6.25
CA ASP A 113 13.33 -7.04 -5.87
C ASP A 113 12.33 -6.19 -5.06
N SER A 114 11.19 -6.77 -4.66
CA SER A 114 10.20 -6.13 -3.80
C SER A 114 10.61 -6.12 -2.33
N VAL A 115 10.01 -5.21 -1.55
CA VAL A 115 10.21 -5.11 -0.11
C VAL A 115 9.02 -4.46 0.59
N ALA A 116 8.74 -4.90 1.82
CA ALA A 116 7.83 -4.25 2.74
C ALA A 116 8.56 -3.76 4.01
N ALA A 117 8.46 -2.46 4.29
CA ALA A 117 9.12 -1.79 5.42
C ALA A 117 8.19 -0.80 6.13
N CYS A 118 8.33 -0.64 7.44
CA CYS A 118 7.59 0.36 8.24
C CYS A 118 6.05 0.28 8.08
N ASN A 119 5.47 -0.89 7.78
CA ASN A 119 4.03 -1.05 7.69
C ASN A 119 3.45 -1.49 9.05
N LEU A 120 2.16 -1.23 9.25
CA LEU A 120 1.41 -1.72 10.40
C LEU A 120 0.40 -2.79 9.95
N PHE A 121 0.41 -3.94 10.63
CA PHE A 121 -0.49 -5.05 10.37
C PHE A 121 -1.37 -5.35 11.60
N TRP A 122 -2.68 -5.30 11.42
CA TRP A 122 -3.63 -5.50 12.52
C TRP A 122 -4.86 -6.31 12.12
N ASN A 123 -5.24 -7.27 12.96
CA ASN A 123 -6.48 -8.04 12.82
C ASN A 123 -6.70 -8.65 11.41
N ASN A 124 -5.62 -9.00 10.72
CA ASN A 124 -5.68 -9.74 9.47
C ASN A 124 -5.78 -11.24 9.77
N THR A 125 -6.46 -12.00 8.92
CA THR A 125 -6.39 -13.47 9.01
C THR A 125 -4.95 -13.96 8.85
N THR A 126 -4.21 -13.37 7.92
CA THR A 126 -2.77 -13.58 7.71
C THR A 126 -2.13 -12.24 7.36
N ASP A 127 -1.10 -11.83 8.10
CA ASP A 127 -0.44 -10.53 7.84
C ASP A 127 0.35 -10.55 6.53
N GLN A 128 1.05 -11.66 6.26
CA GLN A 128 1.76 -11.84 5.00
C GLN A 128 1.89 -13.32 4.58
N GLU A 129 1.98 -13.54 3.27
CA GLU A 129 2.29 -14.82 2.63
C GLU A 129 3.34 -14.58 1.53
N ASP A 130 4.41 -15.37 1.50
CA ASP A 130 5.45 -15.34 0.45
C ASP A 130 5.93 -13.93 0.06
N SER A 131 6.06 -13.05 1.07
CA SER A 131 6.43 -11.64 0.88
C SER A 131 7.76 -11.31 1.56
N ILE A 132 8.57 -10.49 0.90
CA ILE A 132 9.87 -10.03 1.41
C ILE A 132 9.65 -8.85 2.36
N LEU A 133 9.90 -9.07 3.65
CA LEU A 133 9.94 -8.01 4.66
C LEU A 133 11.37 -7.50 4.85
N ASP A 134 11.54 -6.20 4.99
CA ASP A 134 12.83 -5.64 5.41
C ASP A 134 13.11 -6.01 6.88
N PRO A 135 14.19 -6.75 7.20
CA PRO A 135 14.53 -7.08 8.58
C PRO A 135 15.16 -5.92 9.35
N SER A 136 15.59 -4.85 8.66
CA SER A 136 16.27 -3.70 9.26
C SER A 136 15.34 -2.57 9.68
N GLU A 137 14.11 -2.56 9.16
CA GLU A 137 13.09 -1.56 9.46
C GLU A 137 11.87 -2.19 10.16
N SER A 138 11.29 -1.45 11.10
CA SER A 138 10.28 -2.00 12.00
C SER A 138 8.88 -1.99 11.38
N ASN A 139 8.49 -3.09 10.73
CA ASN A 139 7.08 -3.40 10.55
C ASN A 139 6.43 -3.69 11.92
N ILE A 140 5.25 -3.15 12.16
CA ILE A 140 4.48 -3.30 13.40
C ILE A 140 3.43 -4.39 13.19
N PHE A 141 3.38 -5.38 14.08
CA PHE A 141 2.43 -6.49 14.00
C PHE A 141 1.62 -6.59 15.29
N GLY A 142 0.30 -6.79 15.16
CA GLY A 142 -0.56 -7.08 16.30
C GLY A 142 -0.85 -5.90 17.22
N GLU A 143 -0.69 -4.67 16.73
CA GLU A 143 -1.06 -3.44 17.44
C GLU A 143 -2.20 -2.74 16.70
N ASP A 144 -3.27 -2.37 17.42
CA ASP A 144 -4.46 -1.73 16.85
C ASP A 144 -4.13 -0.31 16.36
N PRO A 145 -4.31 0.02 15.06
CA PRO A 145 -4.05 1.36 14.55
C PRO A 145 -5.05 2.40 15.09
N LEU A 146 -6.06 2.00 15.86
CA LEU A 146 -7.08 2.87 16.44
C LEU A 146 -7.72 3.77 15.37
N LEU A 147 -8.19 3.15 14.29
CA LEU A 147 -8.90 3.85 13.23
C LEU A 147 -10.33 4.18 13.68
N ASP A 148 -10.80 5.40 13.41
CA ASP A 148 -12.19 5.77 13.61
C ASP A 148 -13.10 5.27 12.47
N GLY A 149 -14.39 5.65 12.50
CA GLY A 149 -15.36 5.23 11.48
C GLY A 149 -15.08 5.80 10.08
N GLU A 150 -14.15 6.74 9.97
CA GLU A 150 -13.71 7.39 8.75
C GLU A 150 -12.28 6.95 8.37
N TYR A 151 -11.73 5.95 9.07
CA TYR A 151 -10.36 5.44 8.90
C TYR A 151 -9.26 6.48 9.18
N ALA A 152 -9.55 7.49 10.00
CA ALA A 152 -8.55 8.39 10.53
C ALA A 152 -7.96 7.84 11.84
N LEU A 153 -6.69 8.15 12.10
CA LEU A 153 -6.03 7.74 13.34
C LEU A 153 -6.65 8.46 14.55
N MET A 154 -6.90 7.71 15.63
CA MET A 154 -7.30 8.28 16.91
C MET A 154 -6.08 8.52 17.82
N PRO A 155 -6.18 9.48 18.77
CA PRO A 155 -5.12 9.72 19.75
C PRO A 155 -4.70 8.45 20.49
N GLY A 156 -3.38 8.22 20.57
CA GLY A 156 -2.79 7.02 21.17
C GLY A 156 -2.56 5.87 20.20
N SER A 157 -2.86 6.06 18.91
CA SER A 157 -2.55 5.07 17.88
C SER A 157 -1.04 4.76 17.83
N PRO A 158 -0.66 3.47 17.69
CA PRO A 158 0.72 3.06 17.45
C PRO A 158 1.24 3.47 16.06
N ALA A 159 0.36 3.95 15.17
CA ALA A 159 0.74 4.44 13.84
C ALA A 159 1.28 5.89 13.86
N ILE A 160 1.03 6.63 14.95
CA ILE A 160 1.46 8.02 15.09
C ILE A 160 2.97 8.08 15.29
N ASP A 161 3.66 8.95 14.55
CA ASP A 161 5.11 9.15 14.60
C ASP A 161 5.93 7.85 14.40
N ALA A 162 5.35 6.85 13.75
CA ALA A 162 5.92 5.49 13.67
C ALA A 162 6.46 5.13 12.29
N GLY A 163 6.20 5.94 11.26
CA GLY A 163 6.69 5.72 9.91
C GLY A 163 8.13 6.18 9.71
N THR A 164 8.62 6.07 8.48
CA THR A 164 9.92 6.63 8.06
C THR A 164 9.74 7.75 7.05
N ALA A 165 10.53 8.82 7.16
CA ALA A 165 10.56 9.90 6.17
C ALA A 165 11.42 9.55 4.96
N SER A 166 12.31 8.56 5.05
CA SER A 166 13.20 8.17 3.96
C SER A 166 13.43 6.68 3.92
N PHE A 167 13.39 6.09 2.73
CA PHE A 167 13.63 4.67 2.55
C PHE A 167 14.37 4.42 1.24
N THR A 168 15.47 3.65 1.29
CA THR A 168 16.27 3.25 0.14
C THR A 168 16.28 1.73 0.05
N TRP A 169 16.01 1.19 -1.13
CA TRP A 169 16.04 -0.24 -1.37
C TRP A 169 16.86 -0.55 -2.61
N LEU A 170 17.78 -1.52 -2.51
CA LEU A 170 18.69 -1.91 -3.59
C LEU A 170 19.49 -0.75 -4.24
N GLY A 171 19.65 0.36 -3.50
CA GLY A 171 20.36 1.56 -3.97
C GLY A 171 19.45 2.64 -4.57
N ASP A 172 18.16 2.36 -4.74
CA ASP A 172 17.16 3.30 -5.23
C ASP A 172 16.38 3.94 -4.07
N VAL A 173 16.17 5.25 -4.17
CA VAL A 173 15.36 6.00 -3.21
C VAL A 173 13.90 5.73 -3.50
N MET A 174 13.23 5.02 -2.59
CA MET A 174 11.82 4.65 -2.70
C MET A 174 10.89 5.65 -2.00
N LEU A 175 11.39 6.31 -0.95
CA LEU A 175 10.69 7.35 -0.20
C LEU A 175 11.68 8.44 0.21
N ASP A 176 11.28 9.70 0.02
CA ASP A 176 12.00 10.90 0.49
C ASP A 176 10.98 12.02 0.78
N LEU A 177 10.51 12.07 2.02
CA LEU A 177 9.56 13.06 2.51
C LEU A 177 10.30 14.22 3.18
N PRO A 178 10.06 15.47 2.76
CA PRO A 178 10.63 16.61 3.46
C PRO A 178 9.99 16.74 4.85
N ALA A 179 10.75 17.19 5.85
CA ALA A 179 10.23 17.42 7.21
C ALA A 179 9.04 18.40 7.29
N SER A 180 8.72 19.12 6.21
CA SER A 180 7.53 19.97 6.10
C SER A 180 6.26 19.23 5.65
N SER A 181 6.34 17.95 5.27
CA SER A 181 5.19 17.18 4.79
C SER A 181 4.50 16.34 5.85
N TYR A 182 5.06 16.28 7.06
CA TYR A 182 4.50 15.58 8.21
C TYR A 182 4.66 16.42 9.46
N THR A 183 3.91 16.06 10.51
CA THR A 183 4.00 16.67 11.83
C THR A 183 4.62 15.69 12.81
N GLY A 184 5.24 16.20 13.88
CA GLY A 184 5.85 15.35 14.90
C GLY A 184 7.29 14.93 14.61
N ALA A 185 7.69 13.80 15.17
CA ALA A 185 9.05 13.26 15.09
C ALA A 185 9.29 12.48 13.79
N ALA A 186 8.25 11.86 13.23
CA ALA A 186 8.29 11.07 12.00
C ALA A 186 6.89 11.10 11.34
N PRO A 187 6.76 10.77 10.04
CA PRO A 187 5.44 10.66 9.43
C PRO A 187 4.61 9.54 10.08
N ASP A 188 3.30 9.75 10.12
CA ASP A 188 2.36 8.73 10.55
C ASP A 188 2.28 7.61 9.51
N ILE A 189 2.09 6.37 9.97
CA ILE A 189 1.80 5.23 9.09
C ILE A 189 0.35 5.34 8.62
N GLY A 190 0.10 5.12 7.32
CA GLY A 190 -1.23 5.20 6.73
C GLY A 190 -1.45 6.45 5.87
N CYS A 191 -2.72 6.66 5.47
CA CYS A 191 -3.09 7.66 4.46
C CYS A 191 -3.19 9.12 4.95
N ALA A 192 -3.22 9.34 6.26
CA ALA A 192 -3.43 10.66 6.83
C ALA A 192 -2.66 10.85 8.13
N GLU A 193 -2.06 12.03 8.29
CA GLU A 193 -1.47 12.50 9.53
C GLU A 193 -2.56 12.84 10.56
N LEU A 194 -2.28 12.56 11.83
CA LEU A 194 -3.03 13.06 12.96
C LEU A 194 -2.47 14.42 13.39
N PHE A 195 -3.32 15.45 13.36
CA PHE A 195 -2.97 16.82 13.77
C PHE A 195 -3.39 17.16 15.21
#